data_AF-A0A0D2IYD6-F1
#
_entry.id   AF-A0A0D2IYD6-F1
#
_cell.length_a   1.000
_cell.length_b   1.000
_cell.length_c   1.000
_cell.angle_alpha   90.00
_cell.angle_beta   90.00
_cell.angle_gamma   90.00
#
_symmetry.space_group_name_H-M   'P 1'
#
loop_
_entity.id
_entity.type
_entity.pdbx_description
1 polymer ?
#
loop_
_entity_poly.entity_id
_entity_poly.type
_entity_poly.pdbx_seq_one_letter_code
_entity_poly.pdbx_strand_id
1 'polypeptide(L)'
;MPHAAPSRYAPTATSDLEAGSVLKLGEFQNEVTLNLSEARIILQKTLATRAARGGAYEETETTAKTRDYLEIFAVFKDLAEAQQVEGIITSYGENLERFEKSQLGSLVPTCSDEAKALIPSLEKKVEDGIVTEDELEGICRELQRLKRQAQL
;
A
#
# COMPACT_ATOMS: atom_id res chain seq x y z
N MET A 1 -6.20 -46.90 -3.95
CA MET A 1 -5.56 -45.92 -4.85
C MET A 1 -4.46 -45.23 -4.06
N PRO A 2 -3.17 -45.32 -4.44
CA PRO A 2 -2.14 -44.52 -3.78
C PRO A 2 -2.37 -43.04 -4.12
N HIS A 3 -2.43 -42.19 -3.08
CA HIS A 3 -2.56 -40.76 -3.22
C HIS A 3 -1.23 -40.22 -3.78
N ALA A 4 -1.26 -39.55 -4.93
CA ALA A 4 -0.08 -38.93 -5.50
C ALA A 4 0.47 -37.91 -4.49
N ALA A 5 1.78 -37.98 -4.22
CA ALA A 5 2.44 -37.00 -3.37
C ALA A 5 2.17 -35.59 -3.95
N PRO A 6 1.83 -34.59 -3.12
CA PRO A 6 1.64 -33.23 -3.60
C PRO A 6 2.93 -32.79 -4.32
N SER A 7 2.76 -32.13 -5.47
CA SER A 7 3.86 -31.54 -6.23
C SER A 7 4.68 -30.66 -5.29
N ARG A 8 5.87 -31.12 -4.91
CA ARG A 8 6.89 -30.27 -4.31
C ARG A 8 7.56 -29.57 -5.48
N TYR A 9 7.03 -28.40 -5.87
CA TYR A 9 7.88 -27.46 -6.58
C TYR A 9 9.12 -27.29 -5.70
N ALA A 10 10.30 -27.54 -6.29
CA ALA A 10 11.53 -27.08 -5.66
C ALA A 10 11.30 -25.62 -5.30
N PRO A 11 11.62 -25.14 -4.08
CA PRO A 11 11.52 -23.73 -3.79
C PRO A 11 12.34 -23.06 -4.87
N THR A 12 11.67 -22.40 -5.82
CA THR A 12 12.32 -21.48 -6.72
C THR A 12 13.05 -20.58 -5.75
N ALA A 13 14.38 -20.55 -5.82
CA ALA A 13 15.13 -19.60 -5.04
C ALA A 13 14.37 -18.27 -5.15
N THR A 14 14.12 -17.63 -4.02
CA THR A 14 13.50 -16.31 -3.90
C THR A 14 14.40 -15.29 -4.62
N SER A 15 14.54 -15.44 -5.92
CA SER A 15 15.64 -14.93 -6.70
C SER A 15 15.20 -13.60 -7.27
N ASP A 16 15.84 -12.56 -6.76
CA ASP A 16 15.80 -11.20 -7.30
C ASP A 16 14.44 -10.49 -7.20
N LEU A 17 13.63 -10.83 -6.19
CA LEU A 17 12.47 -9.99 -5.83
C LEU A 17 12.97 -8.67 -5.25
N GLU A 18 12.56 -7.56 -5.84
CA GLU A 18 13.09 -6.24 -5.52
C GLU A 18 12.03 -5.17 -5.77
N ALA A 19 11.89 -4.23 -4.83
CA ALA A 19 11.12 -3.00 -5.01
C ALA A 19 12.06 -1.79 -5.06
N GLY A 20 13.02 -1.83 -5.98
CA GLY A 20 14.01 -0.78 -6.21
C GLY A 20 13.59 0.14 -7.36
N SER A 21 14.55 0.59 -8.17
CA SER A 21 14.27 1.40 -9.37
C SER A 21 13.48 0.64 -10.45
N VAL A 22 13.55 -0.69 -10.42
CA VAL A 22 12.72 -1.56 -11.25
C VAL A 22 11.94 -2.47 -10.31
N LEU A 23 10.62 -2.47 -10.45
CA LEU A 23 9.75 -3.33 -9.66
C LEU A 23 9.82 -4.77 -10.18
N LYS A 24 10.36 -5.66 -9.37
CA LYS A 24 10.43 -7.11 -9.57
C LYS A 24 9.66 -7.79 -8.44
N LEU A 25 8.33 -7.76 -8.51
CA LEU A 25 7.47 -8.25 -7.42
C LEU A 25 7.09 -9.73 -7.59
N GLY A 26 7.53 -10.37 -8.68
CA GLY A 26 7.27 -11.79 -8.96
C GLY A 26 5.77 -12.06 -9.14
N GLU A 27 5.23 -13.00 -8.35
CA GLU A 27 3.79 -13.29 -8.38
C GLU A 27 2.92 -12.10 -7.92
N PHE A 28 3.50 -11.10 -7.25
CA PHE A 28 2.77 -9.95 -6.71
C PHE A 28 2.73 -8.72 -7.65
N GLN A 29 3.25 -8.80 -8.89
CA GLN A 29 3.39 -7.63 -9.77
C GLN A 29 2.07 -6.89 -10.05
N ASN A 30 0.96 -7.61 -10.17
CA ASN A 30 -0.34 -7.03 -10.51
C ASN A 30 -1.38 -7.23 -9.41
N GLU A 31 -0.94 -7.62 -8.22
CA GLU A 31 -1.84 -7.89 -7.11
C GLU A 31 -2.41 -6.61 -6.50
N VAL A 32 -3.54 -6.76 -5.80
CA VAL A 32 -4.12 -5.66 -5.05
C VAL A 32 -3.23 -5.32 -3.88
N THR A 33 -2.89 -4.05 -3.77
CA THR A 33 -2.07 -3.50 -2.70
C THR A 33 -2.94 -2.66 -1.76
N LEU A 34 -2.49 -2.52 -0.53
CA LEU A 34 -3.13 -1.69 0.48
C LEU A 34 -2.09 -0.72 1.04
N ASN A 35 -2.44 0.56 1.13
CA ASN A 35 -1.70 1.48 1.99
C ASN A 35 -2.04 1.22 3.47
N LEU A 36 -1.25 1.79 4.40
CA LEU A 36 -1.45 1.57 5.84
C LEU A 36 -2.85 1.97 6.32
N SER A 37 -3.40 3.06 5.77
CA SER A 37 -4.72 3.57 6.11
C SER A 37 -5.84 2.61 5.69
N GLU A 38 -5.78 2.10 4.46
CA GLU A 38 -6.70 1.09 3.93
C GLU A 38 -6.60 -0.22 4.70
N ALA A 39 -5.39 -0.71 4.94
CA ALA A 39 -5.14 -1.92 5.70
C ALA A 39 -5.73 -1.83 7.11
N ARG A 40 -5.57 -0.68 7.79
CA ARG A 40 -6.17 -0.43 9.11
C ARG A 40 -7.69 -0.58 9.06
N ILE A 41 -8.33 0.12 8.12
CA ILE A 41 -9.78 0.16 8.01
C ILE A 41 -10.35 -1.23 7.69
N ILE A 42 -9.71 -1.96 6.76
CA ILE A 42 -10.12 -3.31 6.38
C ILE A 42 -9.97 -4.27 7.56
N LEU A 43 -8.85 -4.22 8.28
CA LEU A 43 -8.61 -5.08 9.43
C LEU A 43 -9.66 -4.83 10.52
N GLN A 44 -9.90 -3.57 10.89
CA GLN A 44 -10.90 -3.22 11.91
C GLN A 44 -12.32 -3.66 11.52
N LYS A 45 -12.73 -3.40 10.26
CA LYS A 45 -14.04 -3.86 9.76
C LYS A 45 -14.16 -5.38 9.76
N THR A 46 -13.09 -6.09 9.40
CA THR A 46 -13.06 -7.56 9.39
C THR A 46 -13.22 -8.12 10.80
N LEU A 47 -12.50 -7.57 11.77
CA LEU A 47 -12.59 -7.97 13.18
C LEU A 47 -13.99 -7.68 13.76
N ALA A 48 -14.53 -6.48 13.53
CA ALA A 48 -15.87 -6.12 13.97
C ALA A 48 -16.96 -7.04 13.37
N THR A 49 -16.84 -7.36 12.08
CA THR A 49 -17.76 -8.28 11.40
C THR A 49 -17.70 -9.69 11.97
N ARG A 50 -16.50 -10.18 12.32
CA ARG A 50 -16.33 -11.50 12.96
C ARG A 50 -16.94 -11.52 14.36
N ALA A 51 -16.69 -10.48 15.16
CA ALA A 51 -17.28 -10.35 16.49
C ALA A 51 -18.81 -10.35 16.45
N ALA A 52 -19.41 -9.61 15.50
CA ALA A 52 -20.87 -9.57 15.32
C ALA A 52 -21.49 -10.92 14.91
N ARG A 53 -20.73 -11.81 14.27
CA ARG A 53 -21.17 -13.15 13.87
C ARG A 53 -21.07 -14.19 15.00
N GLY A 54 -20.58 -13.81 16.18
CA GLY A 54 -20.54 -14.68 17.37
C GLY A 54 -19.57 -15.86 17.27
N GLY A 55 -18.64 -15.86 16.30
CA GLY A 55 -17.60 -16.87 16.21
C GLY A 55 -16.53 -16.65 17.27
N ALA A 56 -16.07 -17.71 17.94
CA ALA A 56 -14.87 -17.64 18.77
C ALA A 56 -13.69 -17.27 17.88
N TYR A 57 -13.19 -16.04 18.03
CA TYR A 57 -12.01 -15.55 17.35
C TYR A 57 -10.97 -15.23 18.43
N GLU A 58 -9.95 -16.06 18.52
CA GLU A 58 -8.73 -15.70 19.24
C GLU A 58 -7.83 -14.92 18.29
N GLU A 59 -7.55 -13.68 18.65
CA GLU A 59 -6.63 -12.86 17.88
C GLU A 59 -5.21 -13.40 18.02
N THR A 60 -4.57 -13.68 16.89
CA THR A 60 -3.18 -14.14 16.89
C THR A 60 -2.25 -12.98 17.26
N GLU A 61 -1.10 -13.29 17.86
CA GLU A 61 -0.09 -12.28 18.20
C GLU A 61 0.33 -11.42 17.00
N THR A 62 0.49 -12.03 15.82
CA THR A 62 0.76 -11.30 14.57
C THR A 62 -0.34 -10.31 14.24
N THR A 63 -1.61 -10.72 14.34
CA THR A 63 -2.74 -9.83 14.05
C THR A 63 -2.80 -8.67 15.03
N ALA A 64 -2.60 -8.93 16.32
CA ALA A 64 -2.55 -7.89 17.35
C ALA A 64 -1.44 -6.88 17.07
N LYS A 65 -0.21 -7.35 16.79
CA LYS A 65 0.93 -6.48 16.45
C LYS A 65 0.70 -5.68 15.16
N THR A 66 0.11 -6.30 14.13
CA THR A 66 -0.24 -5.61 12.88
C THR A 66 -1.28 -4.53 13.13
N ARG A 67 -2.31 -4.80 13.93
CA ARG A 67 -3.32 -3.79 14.30
C ARG A 67 -2.66 -2.62 15.02
N ASP A 68 -1.80 -2.89 16.00
CA ASP A 68 -1.16 -1.84 16.80
C ASP A 68 -0.22 -0.99 15.93
N TYR A 69 0.53 -1.61 15.02
CA TYR A 69 1.34 -0.90 14.02
C TYR A 69 0.47 0.00 13.14
N LEU A 70 -0.62 -0.53 12.58
CA LEU A 70 -1.53 0.23 11.73
C LEU A 70 -2.22 1.37 12.50
N GLU A 71 -2.52 1.19 13.79
CA GLU A 71 -3.11 2.24 14.61
C GLU A 71 -2.16 3.42 14.85
N ILE A 72 -0.85 3.15 14.93
CA ILE A 72 0.20 4.16 15.14
C ILE A 72 0.55 4.87 13.83
N PHE A 73 0.73 4.11 12.74
CA PHE A 73 1.33 4.62 11.50
C PHE A 73 0.35 4.94 10.38
N ALA A 74 -0.91 4.51 10.46
CA ALA A 74 -1.92 4.98 9.50
C ALA A 74 -2.15 6.48 9.67
N VAL A 75 -1.97 7.21 8.57
CA VAL A 75 -2.13 8.66 8.53
C VAL A 75 -3.61 9.05 8.46
N PHE A 76 -4.41 8.33 7.68
CA PHE A 76 -5.81 8.63 7.41
C PHE A 76 -6.67 7.52 8.02
N LYS A 77 -7.39 7.84 9.09
CA LYS A 77 -8.08 6.80 9.88
C LYS A 77 -9.52 6.60 9.45
N ASP A 78 -10.09 7.58 8.76
CA ASP A 78 -11.46 7.55 8.30
C ASP A 78 -11.58 7.06 6.86
N LEU A 79 -12.68 6.38 6.57
CA LEU A 79 -12.95 5.84 5.23
C LEU A 79 -13.03 6.94 4.16
N ALA A 80 -13.65 8.07 4.49
CA ALA A 80 -13.79 9.18 3.56
C ALA A 80 -12.42 9.78 3.20
N GLU A 81 -11.52 9.91 4.18
CA GLU A 81 -10.16 10.41 3.95
C GLU A 81 -9.35 9.40 3.10
N ALA A 82 -9.42 8.11 3.41
CA ALA A 82 -8.74 7.08 2.65
C ALA A 82 -9.21 7.05 1.18
N GLN A 83 -10.51 7.20 0.94
CA GLN A 83 -11.06 7.33 -0.42
C GLN A 83 -10.60 8.60 -1.12
N GLN A 84 -10.44 9.70 -0.38
CA GLN A 84 -9.92 10.95 -0.93
C GLN A 84 -8.43 10.82 -1.33
N VAL A 85 -7.63 10.12 -0.53
CA VAL A 85 -6.23 9.78 -0.87
C VAL A 85 -6.15 8.98 -2.16
N GLU A 86 -6.97 7.92 -2.28
CA GLU A 86 -7.03 7.09 -3.50
C GLU A 86 -7.42 7.93 -4.73
N GLY A 87 -8.40 8.83 -4.56
CA GLY A 87 -8.84 9.76 -5.60
C GLY A 87 -7.74 10.73 -6.05
N ILE A 88 -7.00 11.33 -5.11
CA ILE A 88 -5.86 12.21 -5.40
C ILE A 88 -4.81 11.44 -6.20
N ILE A 89 -4.34 10.31 -5.70
CA ILE A 89 -3.27 9.54 -6.33
C ILE A 89 -3.68 9.07 -7.73
N THR A 90 -4.93 8.63 -7.91
CA THR A 90 -5.44 8.19 -9.22
C THR A 90 -5.59 9.34 -10.21
N SER A 91 -5.96 10.54 -9.74
CA SER A 91 -6.16 11.70 -10.62
C SER A 91 -4.89 12.24 -11.27
N TYR A 92 -3.76 12.14 -10.57
CA TYR A 92 -2.45 12.60 -11.06
C TYR A 92 -1.58 11.47 -11.60
N GLY A 93 -1.80 10.24 -11.11
CA GLY A 93 -0.93 9.09 -11.37
C GLY A 93 -1.72 7.88 -11.88
N GLU A 94 -2.62 8.08 -12.85
CA GLU A 94 -3.47 7.00 -13.39
C GLU A 94 -2.62 5.77 -13.79
N ASN A 95 -1.48 6.01 -14.44
CA ASN A 95 -0.58 4.99 -14.96
C ASN A 95 0.50 4.49 -13.97
N LEU A 96 0.48 4.95 -12.71
CA LEU A 96 1.37 4.42 -11.67
C LEU A 96 0.98 2.98 -11.29
N GLU A 97 1.98 2.18 -10.92
CA GLU A 97 1.74 0.82 -10.45
C GLU A 97 1.08 0.82 -9.07
N ARG A 98 0.28 -0.21 -8.79
CA ARG A 98 -0.49 -0.31 -7.54
C ARG A 98 0.41 -0.23 -6.30
N PHE A 99 1.59 -0.84 -6.39
CA PHE A 99 2.64 -0.73 -5.38
C PHE A 99 3.02 0.73 -5.11
N GLU A 100 3.34 1.49 -6.15
CA GLU A 100 3.74 2.91 -6.05
C GLU A 100 2.63 3.75 -5.44
N LYS A 101 1.38 3.55 -5.90
CA LYS A 101 0.20 4.23 -5.34
C LYS A 101 0.05 3.94 -3.84
N SER A 102 0.26 2.70 -3.42
CA SER A 102 0.15 2.31 -2.01
C SER A 102 1.28 2.84 -1.15
N GLN A 103 2.50 2.93 -1.70
CA GLN A 103 3.64 3.56 -1.04
C GLN A 103 3.40 5.07 -0.86
N LEU A 104 2.91 5.78 -1.88
CA LEU A 104 2.56 7.20 -1.80
C LEU A 104 1.52 7.47 -0.70
N GLY A 105 0.46 6.64 -0.63
CA GLY A 105 -0.57 6.76 0.41
C GLY A 105 -0.11 6.40 1.83
N SER A 106 0.97 5.62 1.96
CA SER A 106 1.52 5.20 3.25
C SER A 106 2.58 6.17 3.77
N LEU A 107 3.51 6.57 2.91
CA LEU A 107 4.66 7.40 3.27
C LEU A 107 4.31 8.89 3.31
N VAL A 108 3.38 9.32 2.45
CA VAL A 108 2.94 10.71 2.32
C VAL A 108 4.16 11.64 2.22
N PRO A 109 4.94 11.57 1.12
CA PRO A 109 6.11 12.43 0.91
C PRO A 109 5.71 13.91 0.81
N THR A 110 6.67 14.80 1.09
CA THR A 110 6.46 16.26 1.12
C THR A 110 6.67 16.93 -0.23
N CYS A 111 7.51 16.35 -1.09
CA CYS A 111 7.80 16.81 -2.46
C CYS A 111 8.15 15.65 -3.38
N SER A 112 8.23 15.92 -4.69
CA SER A 112 8.57 14.94 -5.73
C SER A 112 9.95 14.28 -5.50
N ASP A 113 10.95 15.04 -5.04
CA ASP A 113 12.30 14.53 -4.78
C ASP A 113 12.31 13.52 -3.63
N GLU A 114 11.59 13.80 -2.54
CA GLU A 114 11.43 12.82 -1.45
C GLU A 114 10.67 11.58 -1.93
N ALA A 115 9.62 11.76 -2.74
CA ALA A 115 8.86 10.64 -3.30
C ALA A 115 9.76 9.70 -4.13
N LYS A 116 10.58 10.25 -5.04
CA LYS A 116 11.56 9.49 -5.84
C LYS A 116 12.62 8.81 -4.97
N ALA A 117 13.12 9.51 -3.94
CA ALA A 117 14.13 8.96 -3.04
C ALA A 117 13.60 7.77 -2.20
N LEU A 118 12.35 7.84 -1.74
CA LEU A 118 11.71 6.79 -0.95
C LEU A 118 11.15 5.65 -1.81
N ILE A 119 10.73 5.95 -3.05
CA ILE A 119 10.12 5.01 -3.99
C ILE A 119 10.89 5.08 -5.31
N PRO A 120 12.05 4.40 -5.43
CA PRO A 120 12.98 4.61 -6.55
C PRO A 120 12.41 4.27 -7.93
N SER A 121 11.36 3.46 -8.02
CA SER A 121 10.71 3.16 -9.29
C SER A 121 10.03 4.38 -9.93
N LEU A 122 9.65 5.38 -9.11
CA LEU A 122 9.05 6.61 -9.60
C LEU A 122 10.00 7.44 -10.45
N GLU A 123 11.31 7.39 -10.20
CA GLU A 123 12.31 8.12 -10.98
C GLU A 123 12.23 7.71 -12.46
N LYS A 124 12.19 6.40 -12.70
CA LYS A 124 12.03 5.85 -14.04
C LYS A 124 10.66 6.19 -14.66
N LYS A 125 9.57 6.23 -13.86
CA LYS A 125 8.24 6.66 -14.36
C LYS A 125 8.25 8.11 -14.83
N VAL A 126 9.04 8.97 -14.17
CA VAL A 126 9.21 10.37 -14.59
C VAL A 126 10.07 10.46 -15.85
N GLU A 127 11.19 9.76 -15.92
CA GLU A 127 12.06 9.71 -17.11
C GLU A 127 11.33 9.19 -18.35
N ASP A 128 10.52 8.13 -18.18
CA ASP A 128 9.72 7.53 -19.25
C ASP A 128 8.49 8.38 -19.63
N GLY A 129 8.23 9.48 -18.92
CA GLY A 129 7.09 10.38 -19.17
C GLY A 129 5.73 9.75 -18.81
N ILE A 130 5.71 8.74 -17.95
CA ILE A 130 4.50 8.06 -17.46
C ILE A 130 3.76 8.94 -16.43
N VAL A 131 4.52 9.68 -15.63
CA VAL A 131 4.03 10.73 -14.73
C VAL A 131 4.98 11.92 -14.86
N THR A 132 4.47 13.13 -14.89
CA THR A 132 5.31 14.34 -14.89
C THR A 132 5.78 14.68 -13.48
N GLU A 133 6.88 15.42 -13.39
CA GLU A 133 7.38 15.92 -12.09
C GLU A 133 6.36 16.83 -11.39
N ASP A 134 5.64 17.66 -12.16
CA ASP A 134 4.57 18.52 -11.65
C ASP A 134 3.36 17.74 -11.13
N GLU A 135 3.00 16.62 -11.77
CA GLU A 135 1.94 15.73 -11.28
C GLU A 135 2.34 15.06 -9.97
N LEU A 136 3.59 14.59 -9.87
CA LEU A 136 4.11 13.97 -8.65
C LEU A 136 4.19 14.98 -7.49
N GLU A 137 4.64 16.20 -7.78
CA GLU A 137 4.63 17.32 -6.82
C GLU A 137 3.19 17.67 -6.40
N GLY A 138 2.25 17.65 -7.35
CA GLY A 138 0.82 17.82 -7.12
C GLY A 138 0.24 16.79 -6.14
N ILE A 139 0.56 15.50 -6.34
CA ILE A 139 0.19 14.42 -5.41
C ILE A 139 0.71 14.72 -4.02
N CYS A 140 2.02 14.98 -3.88
CA CYS A 140 2.65 15.23 -2.59
C CYS A 140 1.97 16.41 -1.86
N ARG A 141 1.76 17.52 -2.57
CA ARG A 141 1.11 18.72 -2.01
C ARG A 141 -0.31 18.45 -1.51
N GLU A 142 -1.14 17.77 -2.30
CA GLU A 142 -2.52 17.47 -1.92
C GLU A 142 -2.60 16.46 -0.77
N LEU A 143 -1.75 15.42 -0.78
CA LEU A 143 -1.67 14.46 0.33
C LEU A 143 -1.22 15.14 1.64
N GLN A 144 -0.24 16.04 1.58
CA GLN A 144 0.18 16.84 2.75
C GLN A 144 -0.94 17.77 3.24
N ARG A 145 -1.70 18.37 2.32
CA ARG A 145 -2.84 19.21 2.68
C ARG A 145 -3.90 18.40 3.41
N LEU A 146 -4.23 17.20 2.92
CA LEU A 146 -5.19 16.32 3.55
C LEU A 146 -4.68 15.82 4.91
N LYS A 147 -3.41 15.43 5.02
CA LYS A 147 -2.78 15.00 6.27
C LYS A 147 -2.89 16.07 7.36
N ARG A 148 -2.66 17.34 7.03
CA ARG A 148 -2.81 18.45 7.98
C ARG A 148 -4.25 18.63 8.44
N GLN A 149 -5.24 18.32 7.59
CA GLN A 149 -6.65 18.38 7.95
C GLN A 149 -7.07 17.23 8.86
N ALA A 150 -6.54 16.03 8.62
CA ALA A 150 -6.82 14.82 9.42
C ALA A 150 -6.19 14.83 10.83
N GLN A 151 -5.19 15.69 11.06
CA GLN A 151 -4.49 15.83 12.34
C GLN A 151 -5.04 16.97 13.23
N LEU A 152 -6.03 17.72 12.75
CA LEU A 152 -6.75 18.77 13.50
C LEU A 152 -8.03 18.21 14.12
#